data_AF-A0A259B783-F1
#
_entry.id   AF-A0A259B783-F1
#
_cell.length_a   1.000
_cell.length_b   1.000
_cell.length_c   1.000
_cell.angle_alpha   90.00
_cell.angle_beta   90.00
_cell.angle_gamma   90.00
#
_symmetry.space_group_name_H-M   'P 1'
#
loop_
_entity.id
_entity.type
_entity.pdbx_description
1 polymer ?
#
loop_
_entity_poly.entity_id
_entity_poly.type
_entity_poly.pdbx_seq_one_letter_code
_entity_poly.pdbx_strand_id
1 'polypeptide(L)'
;MTKPTTRTKSSKAIARPAPATPRQAVNVQSAPGATSEERRTDIQHALLAPETRAAVALCAVAQRTGGGQVDIPDAMSILRKQAAAVQSGDLSQVEAMLMNQANTLEAIFTNLATKAANAEYIPTMEALLKLGLRAQNQCRATLETLATIKAPPVIFAKQANISQGHQQVNNGKAHAHAPENHFQQNELLEAKPYEPMDTRAPRQASGINSSMATMETINRG
;
A
#
# COMPACT_ATOMS: atom_id res chain seq x y z
N MET A 1 70.94 20.82 30.57
CA MET A 1 69.80 19.88 30.60
C MET A 1 68.53 20.68 30.87
N THR A 2 67.84 21.06 29.80
CA THR A 2 66.65 21.92 29.77
C THR A 2 65.39 21.06 29.75
N LYS A 3 64.49 21.24 30.73
CA LYS A 3 63.17 20.57 30.75
C LYS A 3 62.19 21.30 29.82
N PRO A 4 61.32 20.60 29.07
CA PRO A 4 60.43 21.22 28.10
C PRO A 4 59.12 21.69 28.74
N THR A 5 58.70 22.91 28.38
CA THR A 5 57.41 23.50 28.73
C THR A 5 56.34 22.99 27.77
N THR A 6 55.44 22.14 28.24
CA THR A 6 54.26 21.69 27.48
C THR A 6 53.23 22.82 27.38
N ARG A 7 53.02 23.31 26.16
CA ARG A 7 52.01 24.29 25.76
C ARG A 7 50.70 23.55 25.46
N THR A 8 49.74 23.63 26.37
CA THR A 8 48.38 23.10 26.20
C THR A 8 47.66 23.90 25.11
N LYS A 9 47.35 23.26 23.97
CA LYS A 9 46.52 23.84 22.91
C LYS A 9 45.05 23.71 23.33
N SER A 10 44.41 24.85 23.59
CA SER A 10 42.95 24.92 23.75
C SER A 10 42.29 24.61 22.40
N SER A 11 41.56 23.48 22.36
CA SER A 11 40.75 23.07 21.21
C SER A 11 39.51 23.98 21.14
N LYS A 12 39.44 24.77 20.07
CA LYS A 12 38.29 25.63 19.76
C LYS A 12 37.12 24.74 19.38
N ALA A 13 36.16 24.58 20.29
CA ALA A 13 34.89 23.91 20.01
C ALA A 13 34.19 24.63 18.84
N ILE A 14 33.99 23.91 17.73
CA ILE A 14 33.20 24.37 16.59
C ILE A 14 31.76 24.50 17.09
N ALA A 15 31.26 25.72 17.15
CA ALA A 15 29.87 25.99 17.45
C ALA A 15 28.99 25.32 16.37
N ARG A 16 28.14 24.39 16.81
CA ARG A 16 27.11 23.76 15.98
C ARG A 16 26.24 24.87 15.38
N PRO A 17 26.09 24.96 14.04
CA PRO A 17 25.25 25.99 13.45
C PRO A 17 23.82 25.85 13.98
N ALA A 18 23.20 26.99 14.30
CA ALA A 18 21.80 27.04 14.72
C ALA A 18 20.93 26.29 13.69
N PRO A 19 19.87 25.58 14.12
CA PRO A 19 18.99 24.91 13.19
C PRO A 19 18.38 25.98 12.26
N ALA A 20 18.62 25.82 10.95
CA ALA A 20 18.02 26.69 9.95
C ALA A 20 16.49 26.63 10.10
N THR A 21 15.85 27.80 10.10
CA THR A 21 14.38 27.86 10.09
C THR A 21 13.85 27.17 8.83
N PRO A 22 12.79 26.36 8.96
CA PRO A 22 12.23 25.60 7.86
C PRO A 22 11.63 26.54 6.82
N ARG A 23 11.84 26.23 5.54
CA ARG A 23 11.32 27.03 4.45
C ARG A 23 9.84 26.70 4.23
N GLN A 24 9.04 27.75 4.11
CA GLN A 24 7.62 27.65 3.75
C GLN A 24 7.31 28.15 2.34
N ALA A 25 8.27 28.82 1.69
CA ALA A 25 8.12 29.30 0.33
C ALA A 25 8.56 28.23 -0.68
N VAL A 26 7.77 28.07 -1.74
CA VAL A 26 8.08 27.21 -2.90
C VAL A 26 8.50 28.09 -4.07
N ASN A 27 9.67 27.82 -4.64
CA ASN A 27 10.13 28.53 -5.83
C ASN A 27 9.52 27.89 -7.08
N VAL A 28 8.72 28.66 -7.81
CA VAL A 28 8.16 28.27 -9.11
C VAL A 28 9.09 28.81 -10.20
N GLN A 29 9.59 27.93 -11.04
CA GLN A 29 10.38 28.33 -12.21
C GLN A 29 9.44 28.53 -13.40
N SER A 30 9.55 29.69 -14.04
CA SER A 30 8.89 30.00 -15.32
C SER A 30 9.94 30.17 -16.41
N ALA A 31 9.56 29.93 -17.66
CA ALA A 31 10.46 30.08 -18.79
C ALA A 31 11.00 31.52 -18.92
N PRO A 32 12.26 31.71 -19.40
CA PRO A 32 12.78 33.04 -19.69
C PRO A 32 11.88 33.76 -20.70
N GLY A 33 11.41 34.96 -20.36
CA GLY A 33 10.50 35.75 -21.21
C GLY A 33 9.00 35.42 -21.06
N ALA A 34 8.62 34.56 -20.12
CA ALA A 34 7.22 34.22 -19.89
C ALA A 34 6.34 35.46 -19.61
N THR A 35 5.17 35.48 -20.23
CA THR A 35 4.11 36.46 -20.01
C THR A 35 3.54 36.36 -18.59
N SER A 36 2.79 37.37 -18.16
CA SER A 36 2.15 37.36 -16.84
C SER A 36 1.11 36.24 -16.67
N GLU A 37 0.40 35.89 -17.75
CA GLU A 37 -0.57 34.78 -17.72
C GLU A 37 0.11 33.40 -17.68
N GLU A 38 1.21 33.21 -18.40
CA GLU A 38 2.02 31.98 -18.33
C GLU A 38 2.59 31.80 -16.92
N ARG A 39 3.15 32.85 -16.32
CA ARG A 39 3.62 32.82 -14.92
C ARG A 39 2.51 32.48 -13.94
N ARG A 40 1.31 33.04 -14.11
CA ARG A 40 0.14 32.67 -13.30
C ARG A 40 -0.19 31.20 -13.45
N THR A 41 -0.16 30.68 -14.67
CA THR A 41 -0.45 29.28 -14.98
C THR A 41 0.57 28.35 -14.34
N ASP A 42 1.87 28.67 -14.44
CA ASP A 42 2.94 27.92 -13.79
C ASP A 42 2.76 27.87 -12.26
N ILE A 43 2.38 29.01 -11.65
CA ILE A 43 2.08 29.07 -10.22
C ILE A 43 0.89 28.18 -9.87
N GLN A 44 -0.19 28.20 -10.66
CA GLN A 44 -1.32 27.31 -10.43
C GLN A 44 -0.92 25.84 -10.57
N HIS A 45 -0.15 25.49 -11.60
CA HIS A 45 0.31 24.13 -11.79
C HIS A 45 1.14 23.64 -10.60
N ALA A 46 2.05 24.49 -10.09
CA ALA A 46 2.84 24.18 -8.90
C ALA A 46 1.98 24.05 -7.62
N LEU A 47 0.95 24.89 -7.47
CA LEU A 47 0.05 24.85 -6.31
C LEU A 47 -0.84 23.60 -6.30
N LEU A 48 -1.28 23.15 -7.48
CA LEU A 48 -2.15 21.99 -7.63
C LEU A 48 -1.38 20.66 -7.69
N ALA A 49 -0.04 20.70 -7.79
CA ALA A 49 0.79 19.52 -7.79
C ALA A 49 0.55 18.64 -6.54
N PRO A 50 0.44 17.31 -6.67
CA PRO A 50 0.11 16.40 -5.57
C PRO A 50 1.04 16.55 -4.37
N GLU A 51 2.35 16.66 -4.61
CA GLU A 51 3.37 16.81 -3.59
C GLU A 51 3.27 18.14 -2.83
N THR A 52 2.87 19.23 -3.48
CA THR A 52 2.70 20.53 -2.85
C THR A 52 1.56 20.47 -1.84
N ARG A 53 0.40 19.95 -2.28
CA ARG A 53 -0.79 19.80 -1.42
C ARG A 53 -0.53 18.85 -0.26
N ALA A 54 0.12 17.72 -0.52
CA ALA A 54 0.48 16.76 0.52
C ALA A 54 1.48 17.35 1.53
N ALA A 55 2.52 18.07 1.08
CA ALA A 55 3.47 18.73 1.97
C ALA A 55 2.81 19.76 2.89
N VAL A 56 1.91 20.59 2.34
CA VAL A 56 1.14 21.57 3.13
C VAL A 56 0.25 20.88 4.17
N ALA A 57 -0.45 19.81 3.77
CA ALA A 57 -1.29 19.04 4.69
C ALA A 57 -0.46 18.39 5.82
N LEU A 58 0.68 17.78 5.49
CA LEU A 58 1.61 17.19 6.46
C LEU A 58 2.16 18.23 7.43
N CYS A 59 2.51 19.42 6.93
CA CYS A 59 2.94 20.54 7.77
C CYS A 59 1.85 20.94 8.77
N ALA A 60 0.59 21.07 8.30
CA ALA A 60 -0.53 21.40 9.16
C ALA A 60 -0.84 20.31 10.20
N VAL A 61 -0.64 19.03 9.87
CA VAL A 61 -0.78 17.92 10.82
C VAL A 61 0.34 17.96 11.87
N ALA A 62 1.60 18.06 11.43
CA ALA A 62 2.77 18.08 12.32
C ALA A 62 2.70 19.22 13.34
N GLN A 63 2.28 20.42 12.92
CA GLN A 63 2.09 21.55 13.82
C GLN A 63 1.06 21.27 14.92
N ARG A 64 -0.02 20.55 14.60
CA ARG A 64 -1.11 20.26 15.54
C ARG A 64 -0.80 19.11 16.49
N THR A 65 0.01 18.15 16.04
CA THR A 65 0.38 16.95 16.81
C THR A 65 1.70 17.10 17.56
N GLY A 66 2.36 18.26 17.49
CA GLY A 66 3.66 18.49 18.11
C GLY A 66 4.83 17.84 17.35
N GLY A 67 4.62 17.43 16.09
CA GLY A 67 5.59 16.74 15.23
C GLY A 67 6.73 17.62 14.69
N GLY A 68 6.99 18.78 15.30
CA GLY A 68 8.02 19.72 14.84
C GLY A 68 7.62 20.51 13.60
N GLN A 69 8.56 21.31 13.09
CA GLN A 69 8.33 22.09 11.88
C GLN A 69 8.78 21.33 10.63
N VAL A 70 7.96 21.38 9.57
CA VAL A 70 8.22 20.71 8.29
C VAL A 70 8.77 21.73 7.28
N ASP A 71 9.93 21.43 6.68
CA ASP A 71 10.43 22.17 5.51
C ASP A 71 9.64 21.73 4.27
N ILE A 72 8.87 22.66 3.69
CA ILE A 72 7.93 22.36 2.60
C ILE A 72 8.68 21.91 1.33
N PRO A 73 9.74 22.60 0.85
CA PRO A 73 10.51 22.15 -0.31
C PRO A 73 11.10 20.74 -0.16
N ASP A 74 11.66 20.40 1.00
CA ASP A 74 12.24 19.08 1.23
C ASP A 74 11.15 18.01 1.32
N ALA A 75 10.02 18.30 1.99
CA ALA A 75 8.87 17.42 2.01
C ALA A 75 8.34 17.12 0.60
N MET A 76 8.23 18.15 -0.25
CA MET A 76 7.85 17.97 -1.67
C MET A 76 8.84 17.07 -2.42
N SER A 77 10.15 17.28 -2.22
CA SER A 77 11.20 16.44 -2.83
C SER A 77 11.07 14.98 -2.42
N ILE A 78 10.85 14.72 -1.13
CA ILE A 78 10.64 13.37 -0.61
C ILE A 78 9.38 12.76 -1.22
N LEU A 79 8.26 13.46 -1.20
CA LEU A 79 6.98 12.96 -1.74
C LEU A 79 7.08 12.60 -3.23
N ARG A 80 7.79 13.41 -4.03
CA ARG A 80 8.07 13.06 -5.43
C ARG A 80 8.88 11.77 -5.57
N LYS A 81 9.91 11.59 -4.73
CA LYS A 81 10.72 10.35 -4.73
C LYS A 81 9.90 9.13 -4.35
N GLN A 82 8.99 9.25 -3.38
CA GLN A 82 8.09 8.16 -2.99
C GLN A 82 7.16 7.77 -4.15
N ALA A 83 6.56 8.76 -4.83
CA ALA A 83 5.73 8.51 -6.00
C ALA A 83 6.52 7.86 -7.15
N ALA A 84 7.75 8.33 -7.40
CA ALA A 84 8.63 7.76 -8.41
C ALA A 84 9.04 6.31 -8.08
N ALA A 85 9.34 6.01 -6.81
CA ALA A 85 9.66 4.64 -6.37
C ALA A 85 8.51 3.67 -6.67
N VAL A 86 7.28 4.04 -6.32
CA VAL A 86 6.08 3.24 -6.63
C VAL A 86 5.89 3.08 -8.14
N GLN A 87 6.11 4.13 -8.93
CA GLN A 87 6.04 4.06 -10.40
C GLN A 87 7.09 3.12 -11.00
N SER A 88 8.26 3.01 -10.37
CA SER A 88 9.31 2.06 -10.74
C SER A 88 9.11 0.63 -10.21
N GLY A 89 8.02 0.38 -9.46
CA GLY A 89 7.70 -0.92 -8.89
C GLY A 89 8.35 -1.20 -7.53
N ASP A 90 9.05 -0.25 -6.93
CA ASP A 90 9.51 -0.37 -5.54
C ASP A 90 8.37 -0.03 -4.58
N LEU A 91 7.81 -1.06 -3.97
CA LEU A 91 6.70 -0.96 -3.02
C LEU A 91 7.15 -1.05 -1.56
N SER A 92 8.46 -1.13 -1.28
CA SER A 92 9.01 -1.36 0.07
C SER A 92 8.46 -0.38 1.11
N GLN A 93 8.34 0.90 0.76
CA GLN A 93 7.78 1.91 1.64
C GLN A 93 6.28 1.73 1.87
N VAL A 94 5.52 1.37 0.84
CA VAL A 94 4.07 1.12 0.94
C VAL A 94 3.82 -0.11 1.82
N GLU A 95 4.60 -1.17 1.63
CA GLU A 95 4.55 -2.37 2.47
C GLU A 95 4.82 -2.03 3.95
N ALA A 96 5.89 -1.30 4.22
CA ALA A 96 6.23 -0.85 5.58
C ALA A 96 5.14 0.05 6.17
N MET A 97 4.57 0.96 5.38
CA MET A 97 3.48 1.83 5.82
C MET A 97 2.24 1.04 6.21
N LEU A 98 1.79 0.12 5.37
CA LEU A 98 0.60 -0.71 5.64
C LEU A 98 0.83 -1.61 6.85
N MET A 99 2.02 -2.19 7.00
CA MET A 99 2.36 -3.00 8.18
C MET A 99 2.32 -2.17 9.47
N ASN A 100 2.88 -0.97 9.46
CA ASN A 100 2.84 -0.06 10.61
C ASN A 100 1.41 0.40 10.94
N GLN A 101 0.58 0.64 9.93
CA GLN A 101 -0.84 0.97 10.11
C GLN A 101 -1.62 -0.21 10.73
N ALA A 102 -1.38 -1.44 10.27
CA ALA A 102 -1.99 -2.64 10.83
C ALA A 102 -1.60 -2.81 12.32
N ASN A 103 -0.32 -2.69 12.65
CA ASN A 103 0.17 -2.72 14.04
C ASN A 103 -0.49 -1.64 14.92
N THR A 104 -0.67 -0.42 14.37
CA THR A 104 -1.32 0.67 15.10
C THR A 104 -2.80 0.37 15.35
N LEU A 105 -3.51 -0.17 14.36
CA LEU A 105 -4.91 -0.57 14.49
C LEU A 105 -5.10 -1.72 15.48
N GLU A 106 -4.17 -2.68 15.49
CA GLU A 106 -4.12 -3.76 16.49
C GLU A 106 -3.90 -3.20 17.90
N ALA A 107 -2.97 -2.27 18.08
CA ALA A 107 -2.75 -1.61 19.36
C ALA A 107 -3.99 -0.84 19.84
N ILE A 108 -4.69 -0.16 18.94
CA ILE A 108 -5.96 0.53 19.24
C ILE A 108 -7.03 -0.47 19.67
N PHE A 109 -7.20 -1.58 18.94
CA PHE A 109 -8.13 -2.64 19.32
C PHE A 109 -7.82 -3.19 20.71
N THR A 110 -6.57 -3.56 20.97
CA THR A 110 -6.12 -4.11 22.25
C THR A 110 -6.37 -3.13 23.40
N ASN A 111 -6.11 -1.84 23.19
CA ASN A 111 -6.39 -0.79 24.18
C ASN A 111 -7.90 -0.69 24.48
N LEU A 112 -8.73 -0.64 23.45
CA LEU A 112 -10.19 -0.51 23.58
C LEU A 112 -10.81 -1.76 24.21
N ALA A 113 -10.36 -2.96 23.83
CA ALA A 113 -10.81 -4.23 24.41
C ALA A 113 -10.43 -4.32 25.90
N THR A 114 -9.21 -3.92 26.25
CA THR A 114 -8.77 -3.86 27.66
C THR A 114 -9.63 -2.89 28.47
N LYS A 115 -9.92 -1.70 27.91
CA LYS A 115 -10.82 -0.74 28.58
C LYS A 115 -12.24 -1.28 28.71
N ALA A 116 -12.75 -1.98 27.71
CA ALA A 116 -14.08 -2.57 27.74
C ALA A 116 -14.20 -3.67 28.81
N ALA A 117 -13.18 -4.52 28.95
CA ALA A 117 -13.13 -5.56 29.98
C ALA A 117 -13.17 -4.99 31.41
N ASN A 118 -12.69 -3.75 31.60
CA ASN A 118 -12.70 -3.03 32.87
C ASN A 118 -13.88 -2.03 33.00
N ALA A 119 -14.81 -2.01 32.05
CA ALA A 119 -15.93 -1.08 32.08
C ALA A 119 -17.01 -1.55 33.07
N GLU A 120 -17.41 -0.66 33.97
CA GLU A 120 -18.46 -0.91 34.98
C GLU A 120 -19.87 -0.97 34.37
N TYR A 121 -20.11 -0.18 33.33
CA TYR A 121 -21.42 -0.04 32.71
C TYR A 121 -21.46 -0.62 31.29
N ILE A 122 -22.50 -1.40 31.00
CA ILE A 122 -22.74 -2.03 29.70
C ILE A 122 -22.70 -1.04 28.52
N PRO A 123 -23.32 0.17 28.59
CA PRO A 123 -23.25 1.11 27.46
C PRO A 123 -21.83 1.55 27.11
N THR A 124 -20.96 1.73 28.11
CA THR A 124 -19.56 2.07 27.91
C THR A 124 -18.79 0.90 27.31
N MET A 125 -19.01 -0.31 27.84
CA MET A 125 -18.43 -1.54 27.30
C MET A 125 -18.81 -1.72 25.82
N GLU A 126 -20.10 -1.58 25.49
CA GLU A 126 -20.61 -1.72 24.15
C GLU A 126 -20.01 -0.68 23.19
N ALA A 127 -19.91 0.59 23.60
CA ALA A 127 -19.30 1.65 22.80
C ALA A 127 -17.81 1.36 22.51
N LEU A 128 -17.06 0.94 23.53
CA LEU A 128 -15.64 0.59 23.40
C LEU A 128 -15.43 -0.63 22.50
N LEU A 129 -16.23 -1.68 22.68
CA LEU A 129 -16.15 -2.88 21.84
C LEU A 129 -16.55 -2.59 20.39
N LYS A 130 -17.57 -1.76 20.14
CA LYS A 130 -17.94 -1.34 18.79
C LYS A 130 -16.77 -0.65 18.07
N LEU A 131 -16.10 0.28 18.72
CA LEU A 131 -14.95 0.96 18.14
C LEU A 131 -13.75 0.02 17.98
N GLY A 132 -13.51 -0.86 18.96
CA GLY A 132 -12.44 -1.86 18.93
C GLY A 132 -12.60 -2.84 17.77
N LEU A 133 -13.78 -3.46 17.62
CA LEU A 133 -14.07 -4.39 16.53
C LEU A 133 -13.98 -3.71 15.16
N ARG A 134 -14.31 -2.41 15.09
CA ARG A 134 -14.05 -1.62 13.87
C ARG A 134 -12.56 -1.51 13.57
N ALA A 135 -11.72 -1.20 14.57
CA ALA A 135 -10.27 -1.15 14.40
C ALA A 135 -9.69 -2.51 13.97
N GLN A 136 -10.15 -3.61 14.56
CA GLN A 136 -9.78 -4.97 14.16
C GLN A 136 -10.16 -5.25 12.69
N ASN A 137 -11.38 -4.91 12.29
CA ASN A 137 -11.84 -5.09 10.90
C ASN A 137 -10.99 -4.29 9.90
N GLN A 138 -10.60 -3.06 10.26
CA GLN A 138 -9.70 -2.26 9.43
C GLN A 138 -8.28 -2.84 9.38
N CYS A 139 -7.76 -3.39 10.50
CA CYS A 139 -6.46 -4.06 10.52
C CYS A 139 -6.43 -5.24 9.53
N ARG A 140 -7.46 -6.10 9.56
CA ARG A 140 -7.63 -7.19 8.59
C ARG A 140 -7.63 -6.66 7.15
N ALA A 141 -8.40 -5.61 6.86
CA ALA A 141 -8.47 -5.02 5.52
C ALA A 141 -7.11 -4.46 5.05
N THR A 142 -6.32 -3.87 5.95
CA THR A 142 -4.95 -3.40 5.64
C THR A 142 -4.02 -4.56 5.30
N LEU A 143 -4.08 -5.67 6.05
CA LEU A 143 -3.28 -6.86 5.77
C LEU A 143 -3.71 -7.58 4.48
N GLU A 144 -5.00 -7.60 4.16
CA GLU A 144 -5.52 -8.11 2.89
C GLU A 144 -5.06 -7.26 1.71
N THR A 145 -5.00 -5.93 1.88
CA THR A 145 -4.43 -5.03 0.88
C THR A 145 -2.95 -5.34 0.65
N LEU A 146 -2.18 -5.54 1.72
CA LEU A 146 -0.77 -5.93 1.63
C LEU A 146 -0.60 -7.29 0.92
N ALA A 147 -1.42 -8.28 1.26
CA ALA A 147 -1.40 -9.59 0.60
C ALA A 147 -1.72 -9.48 -0.90
N THR A 148 -2.71 -8.65 -1.25
CA THR A 148 -3.09 -8.37 -2.65
C THR A 148 -1.97 -7.69 -3.42
N ILE A 149 -1.23 -6.77 -2.78
CA ILE A 149 -0.04 -6.14 -3.38
C ILE A 149 1.05 -7.17 -3.66
N LYS A 150 1.31 -8.10 -2.72
CA LYS A 150 2.36 -9.12 -2.86
C LYS A 150 2.01 -10.23 -3.84
N ALA A 151 0.73 -10.59 -3.91
CA ALA A 151 0.22 -11.64 -4.78
C ALA A 151 -1.13 -11.20 -5.37
N PRO A 152 -1.11 -10.43 -6.47
CA PRO A 152 -2.33 -9.99 -7.12
C PRO A 152 -3.18 -11.18 -7.54
N PRO A 153 -4.50 -11.17 -7.30
CA PRO A 153 -5.37 -12.25 -7.73
C PRO A 153 -5.28 -12.41 -9.25
N VAL A 154 -5.03 -13.65 -9.70
CA VAL A 154 -5.02 -13.98 -11.13
C VAL A 154 -6.46 -13.92 -11.64
N ILE A 155 -6.84 -12.78 -12.24
CA ILE A 155 -8.12 -12.67 -12.93
C ILE A 155 -7.93 -13.30 -14.31
N PHE A 156 -8.43 -14.52 -14.48
CA PHE A 156 -8.61 -15.11 -15.80
C PHE A 156 -9.72 -14.35 -16.51
N ALA A 157 -9.36 -13.27 -17.20
CA ALA A 157 -10.25 -12.67 -18.18
C ALA A 157 -10.50 -13.73 -19.25
N LYS A 158 -11.67 -14.38 -19.19
CA LYS A 158 -12.18 -15.20 -20.29
C LYS A 158 -12.22 -14.26 -21.49
N GLN A 159 -11.24 -14.36 -22.38
CA GLN A 159 -11.22 -13.61 -23.63
C GLN A 159 -12.51 -13.98 -24.37
N ALA A 160 -13.53 -13.15 -24.23
CA ALA A 160 -14.57 -13.08 -25.23
C ALA A 160 -13.87 -12.49 -26.46
N ASN A 161 -13.30 -13.37 -27.28
CA ASN A 161 -12.95 -13.02 -28.64
C ASN A 161 -14.28 -12.77 -29.34
N ILE A 162 -14.82 -11.56 -29.20
CA ILE A 162 -16.01 -11.10 -29.89
C ILE A 162 -15.59 -10.87 -31.33
N SER A 163 -15.34 -11.97 -32.05
CA SER A 163 -15.40 -11.99 -33.50
C SER A 163 -16.87 -11.92 -33.87
N GLN A 164 -17.47 -10.74 -33.73
CA GLN A 164 -18.72 -10.43 -34.43
C GLN A 164 -18.38 -10.04 -35.88
N GLY A 165 -17.95 -11.07 -36.62
CA GLY A 165 -18.05 -11.12 -38.07
C GLY A 165 -17.12 -10.22 -38.88
N HIS A 166 -17.04 -10.52 -40.17
CA HIS A 166 -16.41 -9.69 -41.18
C HIS A 166 -17.11 -8.33 -41.25
N GLN A 167 -16.60 -7.29 -40.59
CA GLN A 167 -16.97 -5.92 -40.91
C GLN A 167 -16.37 -5.55 -42.27
N GLN A 168 -17.10 -5.90 -43.32
CA GLN A 168 -16.84 -5.36 -44.65
C GLN A 168 -17.38 -3.93 -44.70
N VAL A 169 -16.47 -2.97 -44.59
CA VAL A 169 -16.73 -1.58 -44.97
C VAL A 169 -16.68 -1.49 -46.50
N ASN A 170 -17.84 -1.59 -47.14
CA ASN A 170 -17.96 -1.31 -48.58
C ASN A 170 -17.81 0.20 -48.81
N ASN A 171 -16.60 0.65 -49.12
CA ASN A 171 -16.40 1.92 -49.83
C ASN A 171 -15.97 1.60 -51.26
N GLY A 172 -16.87 1.83 -52.21
CA GLY A 172 -16.89 1.15 -53.51
C GLY A 172 -15.76 1.50 -54.49
N LYS A 173 -15.28 0.47 -55.19
CA LYS A 173 -15.34 0.32 -56.66
C LYS A 173 -14.84 -1.07 -57.05
N ALA A 174 -15.60 -1.74 -57.91
CA ALA A 174 -15.32 -3.09 -58.40
C ALA A 174 -14.05 -3.13 -59.24
N HIS A 175 -13.17 -4.11 -58.99
CA HIS A 175 -12.34 -4.73 -60.02
C HIS A 175 -12.09 -6.21 -59.69
N ALA A 176 -12.03 -7.00 -60.77
CA ALA A 176 -12.02 -8.45 -60.81
C ALA A 176 -10.68 -9.08 -60.38
N HIS A 177 -10.74 -10.42 -60.23
CA HIS A 177 -9.67 -11.43 -60.14
C HIS A 177 -9.41 -12.02 -58.75
N ALA A 178 -9.90 -13.26 -58.57
CA ALA A 178 -9.37 -14.23 -57.62
C ALA A 178 -7.97 -14.69 -58.05
N PRO A 179 -7.13 -15.14 -57.11
CA PRO A 179 -7.01 -16.58 -56.93
C PRO A 179 -7.05 -17.02 -55.45
N GLU A 180 -7.42 -18.29 -55.26
CA GLU A 180 -7.56 -18.99 -53.99
C GLU A 180 -6.26 -18.99 -53.16
N ASN A 181 -6.35 -18.55 -51.91
CA ASN A 181 -5.33 -18.82 -50.90
C ASN A 181 -5.83 -19.96 -50.00
N HIS A 182 -5.12 -21.08 -50.05
CA HIS A 182 -5.29 -22.21 -49.13
C HIS A 182 -5.08 -21.75 -47.69
N PHE A 183 -6.13 -21.82 -46.87
CA PHE A 183 -6.00 -21.74 -45.41
C PHE A 183 -5.52 -23.11 -44.92
N GLN A 184 -4.24 -23.21 -44.54
CA GLN A 184 -3.78 -24.33 -43.73
C GLN A 184 -4.39 -24.20 -42.33
N GLN A 185 -5.27 -25.16 -42.02
CA GLN A 185 -5.89 -25.38 -40.74
C GLN A 185 -4.81 -25.74 -39.72
N ASN A 186 -4.45 -24.82 -38.82
CA ASN A 186 -3.70 -25.20 -37.62
C ASN A 186 -4.65 -25.94 -36.68
N GLU A 187 -4.24 -27.17 -36.40
CA GLU A 187 -5.02 -28.23 -35.81
C GLU A 187 -5.57 -27.86 -34.43
N LEU A 188 -6.89 -28.07 -34.31
CA LEU A 188 -7.65 -28.02 -33.09
C LEU A 188 -7.02 -29.00 -32.09
N LEU A 189 -6.51 -28.52 -30.95
CA LEU A 189 -6.07 -29.40 -29.87
C LEU A 189 -7.31 -30.10 -29.30
N GLU A 190 -7.49 -31.37 -29.67
CA GLU A 190 -8.54 -32.22 -29.15
C GLU A 190 -8.47 -32.27 -27.63
N ALA A 191 -9.42 -31.59 -27.00
CA ALA A 191 -9.69 -31.77 -25.58
C ALA A 191 -10.13 -33.21 -25.37
N LYS A 192 -9.29 -34.01 -24.71
CA LYS A 192 -9.67 -35.35 -24.25
C LYS A 192 -10.95 -35.23 -23.39
N PRO A 193 -11.99 -36.04 -23.65
CA PRO A 193 -13.17 -36.08 -22.81
C PRO A 193 -12.79 -36.48 -21.38
N TYR A 194 -13.36 -35.77 -20.42
CA TYR A 194 -13.26 -36.02 -18.99
C TYR A 194 -13.44 -37.49 -18.65
N GLU A 195 -12.41 -38.11 -18.09
CA GLU A 195 -12.54 -39.31 -17.28
C GLU A 195 -13.00 -38.84 -15.88
N PRO A 196 -14.13 -39.32 -15.33
CA PRO A 196 -14.55 -38.93 -14.00
C PRO A 196 -13.55 -39.48 -12.97
N MET A 197 -12.60 -38.64 -12.55
CA MET A 197 -11.73 -38.95 -11.42
C MET A 197 -12.56 -38.98 -10.13
N ASP A 198 -12.83 -40.19 -9.64
CA ASP A 198 -13.30 -40.44 -8.29
C ASP A 198 -12.29 -39.87 -7.28
N THR A 199 -12.70 -38.89 -6.49
CA THR A 199 -11.85 -38.22 -5.48
C THR A 199 -12.06 -38.78 -4.07
N ARG A 200 -12.61 -39.98 -3.92
CA ARG A 200 -12.68 -40.65 -2.61
C ARG A 200 -11.37 -41.37 -2.27
N ALA A 201 -10.39 -40.61 -1.81
CA ALA A 201 -9.30 -41.18 -1.01
C ALA A 201 -9.81 -41.47 0.42
N PRO A 202 -9.64 -42.68 0.98
CA PRO A 202 -9.97 -42.94 2.37
C PRO A 202 -9.05 -42.12 3.29
N ARG A 203 -9.67 -41.38 4.21
CA ARG A 203 -8.99 -40.54 5.20
C ARG A 203 -8.26 -41.45 6.20
N GLN A 204 -6.93 -41.32 6.29
CA GLN A 204 -6.15 -41.99 7.33
C GLN A 204 -6.48 -41.34 8.69
N ALA A 205 -6.86 -42.16 9.68
CA ALA A 205 -7.10 -41.68 11.03
C ALA A 205 -5.79 -41.17 11.64
N SER A 206 -5.73 -39.88 11.97
CA SER A 206 -4.64 -39.31 12.76
C SER A 206 -4.77 -39.81 14.20
N GLY A 207 -3.88 -40.71 14.60
CA GLY A 207 -3.79 -41.28 15.95
C GLY A 207 -3.08 -40.34 16.92
N ILE A 208 -3.67 -39.18 17.21
CA ILE A 208 -3.19 -38.31 18.30
C ILE A 208 -4.39 -37.84 19.13
N ASN A 209 -4.99 -38.79 19.83
CA ASN A 209 -5.54 -38.63 21.19
C ASN A 209 -6.11 -39.98 21.65
N SER A 210 -5.30 -40.76 22.37
CA SER A 210 -5.81 -41.91 23.13
C SER A 210 -5.05 -42.03 24.45
N SER A 211 -5.53 -41.26 25.44
CA SER A 211 -5.46 -41.61 26.85
C SER A 211 -6.52 -40.78 27.60
N MET A 212 -7.80 -40.99 27.27
CA MET A 212 -8.88 -40.58 28.17
C MET A 212 -8.99 -41.65 29.25
N ALA A 213 -8.67 -41.26 30.48
CA ALA A 213 -8.90 -42.05 31.67
C ALA A 213 -10.40 -42.31 31.85
N THR A 214 -10.72 -43.57 32.10
CA THR A 214 -12.04 -44.09 32.44
C THR A 214 -12.58 -43.36 33.67
N MET A 215 -13.77 -42.76 33.54
CA MET A 215 -14.56 -42.25 34.66
C MET A 215 -15.01 -43.43 35.53
N GLU A 216 -14.67 -43.38 36.80
CA GLU A 216 -15.21 -44.29 37.82
C GLU A 216 -16.72 -44.05 37.99
N THR A 217 -17.45 -45.15 38.12
CA THR A 217 -18.87 -45.17 38.48
C THR A 217 -19.08 -44.68 39.90
N ILE A 218 -19.65 -43.48 40.06
CA ILE A 218 -20.18 -43.01 41.35
C ILE A 218 -21.44 -43.82 41.68
N ASN A 219 -21.32 -44.69 42.68
CA ASN A 219 -22.40 -45.47 43.26
C ASN A 219 -23.24 -44.56 44.18
N ARG A 220 -24.53 -44.41 43.90
CA ARG A 220 -25.49 -43.73 44.78
C ARG A 220 -26.01 -44.75 45.80
N GLY A 221 -25.48 -44.68 47.01
CA GLY A 221 -26.12 -45.18 48.22
C GLY A 221 -26.81 -44.03 48.95
#